data_AF-A0A091IHK0-F1
#
_entry.id   AF-A0A091IHK0-F1
#
_cell.length_a   1.000
_cell.length_b   1.000
_cell.length_c   1.000
_cell.angle_alpha   90.00
_cell.angle_beta   90.00
_cell.angle_gamma   90.00
#
_symmetry.space_group_name_H-M   'P 1'
#
loop_
_entity.id
_entity.type
_entity.pdbx_description
1 polymer ?
#
loop_
_entity_poly.entity_id
_entity_poly.type
_entity_poly.pdbx_seq_one_letter_code
_entity_poly.pdbx_strand_id
1 'polypeptide(L)' 'GCKARGLSFNSKTFARMFQSCPYQCDHHKVILEAEERYKKEL' A
#
# COMPACT_ATOMS: atom_id res chain seq x y z
N GLY A 1 -5.25 1.22 5.97
CA GLY A 1 -4.61 2.55 6.00
C GLY A 1 -5.56 3.60 5.48
N CYS A 2 -5.73 4.69 6.23
CA CYS A 2 -6.60 5.86 6.01
C CYS A 2 -8.12 5.64 5.92
N LYS A 3 -8.65 4.79 5.03
CA LYS A 3 -10.09 4.41 5.01
C LYS A 3 -10.34 2.92 5.26
N ALA A 4 -9.27 2.15 5.36
CA ALA A 4 -9.34 0.69 5.44
C ALA A 4 -9.58 0.18 6.88
N ARG A 5 -10.58 0.74 7.58
CA ARG A 5 -11.04 0.24 8.88
C ARG A 5 -11.94 -0.98 8.61
N GLY A 6 -11.51 -2.18 9.01
CA GLY A 6 -12.31 -3.40 8.89
C GLY A 6 -12.05 -4.30 7.68
N LEU A 7 -11.03 -4.01 6.86
CA LEU A 7 -10.61 -4.87 5.75
C LEU A 7 -9.34 -5.64 6.12
N SER A 8 -9.36 -6.97 5.95
CA SER A 8 -8.18 -7.83 6.08
C SER A 8 -7.35 -7.75 4.80
N PHE A 9 -6.19 -7.10 4.88
CA PHE A 9 -5.23 -7.08 3.79
C PHE A 9 -4.15 -8.13 4.04
N ASN A 10 -3.84 -8.90 3.01
CA ASN A 10 -2.64 -9.73 2.95
C ASN A 10 -1.60 -9.01 2.08
N SER A 11 -0.35 -9.47 2.06
CA SER A 11 0.73 -8.80 1.32
C SER A 11 0.41 -8.60 -0.17
N LYS A 12 -0.40 -9.47 -0.78
CA LYS A 12 -0.85 -9.35 -2.18
C LYS A 12 -1.95 -8.30 -2.36
N THR A 13 -2.83 -8.12 -1.38
CA THR A 13 -3.96 -7.17 -1.45
C THR A 13 -3.64 -5.82 -0.80
N PHE A 14 -2.56 -5.73 -0.01
CA PHE A 14 -2.09 -4.51 0.62
C PHE A 14 -1.72 -3.43 -0.40
N ALA A 15 -1.11 -3.82 -1.53
CA ALA A 15 -0.84 -2.90 -2.63
C ALA A 15 -2.11 -2.29 -3.24
N ARG A 16 -3.21 -3.07 -3.33
CA ARG A 16 -4.52 -2.58 -3.81
C ARG A 16 -5.18 -1.61 -2.85
N MET A 17 -4.86 -1.69 -1.55
CA MET A 17 -5.36 -0.75 -0.55
C MET A 17 -4.92 0.69 -0.86
N PHE A 18 -3.74 0.89 -1.41
CA PHE A 18 -3.23 2.22 -1.73
C PHE A 18 -3.98 2.90 -2.88
N GLN A 19 -4.53 2.11 -3.82
CA GLN A 19 -5.40 2.61 -4.89
C GLN A 19 -6.73 3.15 -4.35
N SER A 20 -7.16 2.67 -3.18
CA SER A 20 -8.38 3.14 -2.50
C SER A 20 -8.16 4.40 -1.66
N CYS A 21 -6.91 4.87 -1.52
CA CYS A 21 -6.57 6.06 -0.78
C CYS A 21 -6.66 7.29 -1.70
N PRO A 22 -7.69 8.15 -1.57
CA PRO A 22 -7.94 9.26 -2.49
C PRO A 22 -6.89 10.38 -2.44
N TYR A 23 -5.92 10.30 -1.52
CA TYR A 23 -4.90 11.32 -1.31
C TYR A 23 -3.48 10.77 -1.21
N GLN A 24 -3.25 9.48 -1.53
CA GLN A 24 -1.92 8.84 -1.49
C GLN A 24 -1.03 9.40 -0.37
N CYS A 25 -1.53 9.38 0.87
CA CYS A 25 -0.87 10.07 1.97
C CYS A 25 0.62 9.70 2.02
N ASP A 26 1.49 10.66 2.31
CA ASP A 26 2.95 10.50 2.18
C ASP A 26 3.46 9.23 2.89
N HIS A 27 2.82 8.87 4.00
CA HIS A 27 3.14 7.65 4.74
C HIS A 27 2.88 6.35 3.97
N HIS A 28 1.85 6.32 3.11
CA HIS A 28 1.58 5.20 2.20
C HIS A 28 2.49 5.22 0.96
N LYS A 29 2.95 6.40 0.53
CA LYS A 29 3.87 6.53 -0.61
C LYS A 29 5.21 5.87 -0.32
N VAL A 30 5.78 6.13 0.87
CA VAL A 30 7.04 5.51 1.31
C VAL A 30 6.93 3.97 1.35
N ILE A 31 5.80 3.44 1.81
CA ILE A 31 5.57 2.00 1.90
C ILE A 31 5.42 1.38 0.51
N LEU A 32 4.71 2.04 -0.41
CA LEU A 32 4.56 1.58 -1.78
C LEU A 32 5.91 1.57 -2.52
N GLU A 33 6.71 2.63 -2.37
CA GLU A 33 8.05 2.71 -2.96
C GLU A 33 8.97 1.60 -2.43
N ALA A 34 8.91 1.28 -1.14
CA ALA A 34 9.67 0.17 -0.56
C ALA A 34 9.24 -1.19 -1.13
N GLU A 35 7.93 -1.44 -1.26
CA GLU A 35 7.38 -2.65 -1.89
C GLU A 35 7.80 -2.80 -3.36
N GLU A 36 7.80 -1.72 -4.14
CA GLU A 36 8.22 -1.75 -5.54
C GLU A 36 9.72 -2.00 -5.68
N ARG A 37 10.54 -1.42 -4.81
CA ARG A 37 11.98 -1.69 -4.77
C ARG A 37 12.26 -3.15 -4.45
N TYR A 38 11.59 -3.70 -3.42
CA TYR A 38 11.71 -5.11 -3.07
C TYR A 38 11.31 -6.05 -4.23
N LYS A 39 10.22 -5.74 -4.96
CA LYS A 39 9.80 -6.53 -6.13
C LYS A 39 10.73 -6.44 -7.33
N LYS A 40 11.49 -5.36 -7.47
CA LYS A 40 12.48 -5.21 -8.55
C LYS A 40 13.79 -5.94 -8.27
N GLU A 41 14.09 -6.20 -7.00
CA GLU A 41 15.30 -6.91 -6.57
C GLU A 41 15.09 -8.44 -6.46
N LEU A 42 13.87 -8.90 -6.77
CA LEU A 42 13.43 -10.31 -6.80
C LEU A 42 13.31 -10.81 -8.24
#